data_AF-A0A7X7L4P6-F1
#
_entry.id   AF-A0A7X7L4P6-F1
#
_cell.length_a   1.000
_cell.length_b   1.000
_cell.length_c   1.000
_cell.angle_alpha   90.00
_cell.angle_beta   90.00
_cell.angle_gamma   90.00
#
_symmetry.space_group_name_H-M   'P 1'
#
loop_
_entity.id
_entity.type
_entity.pdbx_description
1 polymer ?
#
loop_
_entity_poly.entity_id
_entity_poly.type
_entity_poly.pdbx_seq_one_letter_code
_entity_poly.pdbx_strand_id
1 'polypeptide(L)'
;MNTIDDLALQAAKDEKVFEELLIKNKGFIIKCAYEVTKKFISEHDDEWSVSIIAFSDAVKAYEHEKGSFYAYSKLLITRKLIDYYRTEKNITTKYQLIHQFTT
;
A
#
# COMPACT_ATOMS: atom_id res chain seq x y z
N MET A 1 11.69 -7.22 24.02
CA MET A 1 10.47 -7.12 23.20
C MET A 1 10.87 -6.32 21.97
N ASN A 2 11.04 -6.96 20.82
CA ASN A 2 11.49 -6.24 19.61
C ASN A 2 10.41 -5.23 19.21
N THR A 3 10.80 -3.98 18.99
CA THR A 3 9.85 -2.97 18.56
C THR A 3 9.46 -3.22 17.10
N ILE A 4 8.30 -2.71 16.68
CA ILE A 4 7.87 -2.83 15.27
C ILE A 4 8.90 -2.21 14.32
N ASP A 5 9.58 -1.16 14.79
CA ASP A 5 10.60 -0.44 14.05
C ASP A 5 11.85 -1.32 13.84
N ASP A 6 12.26 -2.09 14.86
CA ASP A 6 13.36 -3.07 14.73
C ASP A 6 13.02 -4.18 13.72
N LEU A 7 11.76 -4.66 13.74
CA LEU A 7 11.30 -5.68 12.82
C LEU A 7 11.24 -5.16 11.38
N ALA A 8 10.84 -3.91 11.18
CA ALA A 8 10.85 -3.27 9.86
C ALA A 8 12.28 -3.18 9.30
N LEU A 9 13.26 -2.81 10.11
CA LEU A 9 14.66 -2.74 9.69
C LEU A 9 15.25 -4.12 9.31
N GLN A 10 14.81 -5.19 9.99
CA GLN A 10 15.19 -6.56 9.65
C GLN A 10 14.48 -7.05 8.38
N ALA A 11 13.17 -6.78 8.26
CA ALA A 11 12.35 -7.13 7.10
C ALA A 11 12.84 -6.49 5.79
N ALA A 12 13.58 -5.38 5.86
CA ALA A 12 14.21 -4.78 4.68
C ALA A 12 15.31 -5.66 4.07
N LYS A 13 15.88 -6.60 4.84
CA LYS A 13 17.00 -7.46 4.43
C LYS A 13 16.63 -8.94 4.34
N ASP A 14 15.57 -9.36 5.01
CA ASP A 14 15.12 -10.75 5.06
C ASP A 14 13.65 -10.85 4.65
N GLU A 15 13.41 -11.58 3.56
CA GLU A 15 12.08 -11.80 2.98
C GLU A 15 11.16 -12.59 3.93
N LYS A 16 11.69 -13.54 4.72
CA LYS A 16 10.87 -14.30 5.68
C LYS A 16 10.35 -13.39 6.79
N VAL A 17 11.20 -12.49 7.27
CA VAL A 17 10.83 -11.50 8.28
C VAL A 17 9.80 -10.52 7.71
N PHE A 18 9.92 -10.15 6.43
CA PHE A 18 8.90 -9.36 5.74
C PHE A 18 7.54 -10.08 5.64
N GLU A 19 7.52 -11.36 5.25
CA GLU A 19 6.29 -12.15 5.20
C GLU A 19 5.62 -12.24 6.57
N GLU A 20 6.38 -12.52 7.63
CA GLU A 20 5.85 -12.51 8.99
C GLU A 20 5.29 -11.14 9.39
N LEU A 21 6.03 -10.07 9.07
CA LEU A 21 5.60 -8.69 9.34
C LEU A 21 4.31 -8.38 8.58
N LEU A 22 4.19 -8.81 7.34
CA LEU A 22 3.01 -8.62 6.50
C LEU A 22 1.80 -9.34 7.09
N ILE A 23 1.94 -10.61 7.46
CA ILE A 23 0.85 -11.40 8.06
C ILE A 23 0.40 -10.76 9.39
N LYS A 24 1.33 -10.37 10.25
CA LYS A 24 1.02 -9.70 11.54
C LYS A 24 0.32 -8.35 11.33
N ASN A 25 0.61 -7.65 10.25
CA ASN A 25 0.08 -6.31 9.96
C ASN A 25 -1.05 -6.29 8.92
N LYS A 26 -1.57 -7.45 8.49
CA LYS A 26 -2.66 -7.54 7.50
C LYS A 26 -3.87 -6.69 7.88
N GLY A 27 -4.31 -6.74 9.14
CA GLY A 27 -5.42 -5.91 9.62
C GLY A 27 -5.15 -4.41 9.55
N PHE A 28 -3.91 -3.99 9.79
CA PHE A 28 -3.49 -2.60 9.65
C PHE A 28 -3.53 -2.14 8.18
N ILE A 29 -3.05 -2.98 7.25
CA ILE A 29 -3.07 -2.68 5.81
C ILE A 29 -4.50 -2.55 5.31
N ILE A 30 -5.39 -3.50 5.66
CA ILE A 30 -6.81 -3.46 5.30
C ILE A 30 -7.46 -2.17 5.83
N LYS A 31 -7.15 -1.78 7.08
CA LYS A 31 -7.66 -0.52 7.64
C LYS A 31 -7.19 0.70 6.85
N CYS A 32 -5.90 0.76 6.50
CA CYS A 32 -5.36 1.86 5.71
C CYS A 32 -6.01 1.94 4.32
N ALA A 33 -6.23 0.80 3.68
CA ALA A 33 -6.91 0.74 2.40
C ALA A 33 -8.37 1.19 2.53
N TYR A 34 -9.12 0.69 3.51
CA TYR A 34 -10.51 1.08 3.76
C TYR A 34 -10.67 2.59 3.95
N GLU A 35 -9.72 3.25 4.61
CA GLU A 35 -9.76 4.71 4.77
C GLU A 35 -9.74 5.47 3.43
N VAL A 36 -9.15 4.90 2.39
CA VAL A 36 -9.08 5.47 1.03
C VAL A 36 -10.23 4.98 0.15
N THR A 37 -10.43 3.67 0.07
CA THR A 37 -11.41 3.03 -0.82
C THR A 37 -12.86 3.22 -0.35
N LYS A 38 -13.06 3.40 0.97
CA LYS A 38 -14.34 3.33 1.67
C LYS A 38 -15.08 2.00 1.47
N LYS A 39 -14.35 0.94 1.16
CA LYS A 39 -14.86 -0.42 0.88
C LYS A 39 -13.96 -1.46 1.54
N PHE A 40 -14.53 -2.60 1.91
CA PHE A 40 -13.73 -3.75 2.33
C PHE A 40 -13.05 -4.36 1.10
N ILE A 41 -11.75 -4.58 1.21
CA ILE A 41 -10.94 -5.21 0.17
C ILE A 41 -10.54 -6.63 0.60
N SER A 42 -10.46 -7.52 -0.36
CA SER A 42 -10.03 -8.91 -0.27
C SER A 42 -8.63 -9.07 -0.84
N GLU A 43 -8.01 -10.24 -0.64
CA GLU A 43 -6.66 -10.49 -1.16
C GLU A 43 -6.58 -10.61 -2.69
N HIS A 44 -7.74 -10.72 -3.35
CA HIS A 44 -7.84 -10.80 -4.80
C HIS A 44 -8.04 -9.44 -5.47
N ASP A 45 -8.25 -8.38 -4.68
CA ASP A 45 -8.47 -7.04 -5.21
C ASP A 45 -7.14 -6.35 -5.56
N ASP A 46 -7.17 -5.50 -6.58
CA ASP A 46 -5.99 -4.74 -7.01
C ASP A 46 -5.49 -3.82 -5.89
N GLU A 47 -6.40 -3.24 -5.10
CA GLU A 47 -6.05 -2.39 -3.97
C GLU A 47 -5.25 -3.13 -2.89
N TRP A 48 -5.50 -4.43 -2.71
CA TRP A 48 -4.69 -5.24 -1.80
C TRP A 48 -3.26 -5.36 -2.31
N SER A 49 -3.10 -5.69 -3.60
CA SER A 49 -1.79 -5.78 -4.25
C SER A 49 -1.03 -4.46 -4.19
N VAL A 50 -1.69 -3.34 -4.50
CA VAL A 50 -1.12 -1.97 -4.40
C VAL A 50 -0.70 -1.65 -2.96
N SER A 51 -1.50 -2.05 -1.97
CA SER A 51 -1.20 -1.82 -0.56
C SER A 51 0.00 -2.63 -0.07
N ILE A 52 0.14 -3.90 -0.50
CA ILE A 52 1.33 -4.71 -0.18
C ILE A 52 2.59 -4.09 -0.80
N ILE A 53 2.53 -3.66 -2.06
CA ILE A 53 3.67 -3.01 -2.72
C ILE A 53 4.07 -1.75 -1.95
N ALA A 54 3.10 -0.92 -1.55
CA ALA A 54 3.36 0.26 -0.72
C ALA A 54 4.00 -0.08 0.63
N PHE A 55 3.53 -1.17 1.27
CA PHE A 55 4.07 -1.63 2.53
C PHE A 55 5.51 -2.16 2.38
N SER A 56 5.81 -2.91 1.32
CA SER A 56 7.17 -3.36 1.00
C SER A 56 8.12 -2.19 0.78
N ASP A 57 7.69 -1.17 0.03
CA ASP A 57 8.48 0.05 -0.18
C ASP A 57 8.69 0.80 1.13
N ALA A 58 7.67 0.85 1.99
CA ALA A 58 7.79 1.45 3.31
C ALA A 58 8.84 0.74 4.17
N VAL A 59 8.87 -0.60 4.16
CA VAL A 59 9.88 -1.40 4.88
C VAL A 59 11.29 -1.10 4.36
N LYS A 60 11.46 -1.06 3.03
CA LYS A 60 12.78 -0.84 2.40
C LYS A 60 13.32 0.58 2.62
N ALA A 61 12.44 1.58 2.67
CA ALA A 61 12.80 2.98 2.81
C ALA A 61 12.65 3.52 4.25
N TYR A 62 12.34 2.66 5.22
CA TYR A 62 12.12 3.09 6.59
C TYR A 62 13.41 3.56 7.26
N GLU A 63 13.35 4.73 7.88
CA GLU A 63 14.42 5.31 8.68
C GLU A 63 13.87 5.66 10.06
N HIS A 64 14.46 5.06 11.11
CA HIS A 64 13.96 5.20 12.48
C HIS A 64 13.92 6.65 12.98
N GLU A 65 14.88 7.47 12.54
CA GLU A 65 14.99 8.88 12.93
C GLU A 65 13.83 9.75 12.39
N LYS A 66 13.12 9.29 11.35
CA LYS A 66 12.03 10.04 10.69
C LYS A 66 10.66 9.79 11.33
N GLY A 67 10.58 8.93 12.35
CA GLY A 67 9.37 8.64 13.11
C GLY A 67 8.96 7.17 13.09
N SER A 68 7.74 6.87 13.52
CA SER A 68 7.24 5.50 13.63
C SER A 68 6.98 4.86 12.26
N PHE A 69 7.36 3.58 12.12
CA PHE A 69 7.07 2.78 10.94
C PHE A 69 5.57 2.74 10.58
N TYR A 70 4.68 2.69 11.57
CA TYR A 70 3.24 2.66 11.30
C TYR A 70 2.73 3.95 10.66
N ALA A 71 3.22 5.10 11.11
CA ALA A 71 2.83 6.38 10.53
C ALA A 71 3.34 6.49 9.09
N TYR A 72 4.59 6.06 8.85
CA TYR A 72 5.21 6.10 7.52
C TYR A 72 4.57 5.12 6.53
N SER A 73 4.34 3.87 6.94
CA SER A 73 3.69 2.86 6.11
C SER A 73 2.25 3.24 5.77
N LYS A 74 1.47 3.77 6.73
CA LYS A 74 0.14 4.32 6.46
C LYS A 74 0.18 5.40 5.38
N LEU A 75 1.11 6.35 5.49
CA LEU A 75 1.26 7.43 4.52
C LEU A 75 1.54 6.90 3.11
N LEU A 76 2.46 5.94 2.96
CA LEU A 76 2.78 5.36 1.65
C LEU A 76 1.62 4.55 1.06
N ILE A 77 0.95 3.72 1.87
CA ILE A 77 -0.23 2.96 1.42
C ILE A 77 -1.30 3.92 0.91
N THR A 78 -1.63 4.96 1.68
CA THR A 78 -2.63 5.96 1.29
C THR A 78 -2.24 6.66 -0.01
N ARG A 79 -0.99 7.09 -0.17
CA ARG A 79 -0.52 7.77 -1.39
C ARG A 79 -0.60 6.86 -2.61
N LYS A 80 -0.09 5.62 -2.52
CA LYS A 80 -0.13 4.68 -3.65
C LYS A 80 -1.55 4.35 -4.09
N LEU A 81 -2.48 4.16 -3.15
CA LEU A 81 -3.88 3.92 -3.49
C LEU A 81 -4.54 5.14 -4.15
N ILE A 82 -4.26 6.35 -3.66
CA ILE A 82 -4.75 7.58 -4.31
C ILE A 82 -4.22 7.68 -5.74
N ASP A 83 -2.91 7.43 -5.94
CA ASP A 83 -2.30 7.49 -7.27
C ASP A 83 -2.83 6.41 -8.21
N TYR A 84 -3.08 5.19 -7.69
CA TYR A 84 -3.76 4.12 -8.42
C TYR A 84 -5.13 4.59 -8.94
N TYR A 85 -6.00 5.10 -8.07
CA TYR A 85 -7.33 5.58 -8.48
C TYR A 85 -7.30 6.82 -9.38
N ARG A 86 -6.31 7.72 -9.21
CA ARG A 86 -6.14 8.86 -10.12
C ARG A 86 -5.76 8.37 -11.52
N THR A 87 -4.91 7.35 -11.61
CA THR A 87 -4.49 6.76 -12.88
C THR A 87 -5.63 6.00 -13.54
N GLU A 88 -6.38 5.19 -12.79
CA GLU A 88 -7.58 4.50 -13.31
C GLU A 88 -8.60 5.49 -13.89
N LYS A 89 -8.93 6.58 -13.18
CA LYS A 89 -9.86 7.60 -13.68
C LYS A 89 -9.37 8.26 -14.96
N ASN A 90 -8.08 8.58 -15.04
CA ASN A 90 -7.47 9.14 -16.25
C ASN A 90 -7.53 8.16 -17.43
N ILE A 91 -7.36 6.86 -17.16
CA ILE A 91 -7.49 5.80 -18.15
C ILE A 91 -8.94 5.71 -18.62
N THR A 92 -9.92 5.60 -17.72
CA THR A 92 -11.35 5.52 -18.06
C THR A 92 -11.82 6.72 -18.87
N THR A 93 -11.44 7.95 -18.49
CA THR A 93 -11.79 9.15 -19.25
C THR A 93 -11.18 9.16 -20.64
N LYS A 94 -9.92 8.70 -20.80
CA LYS A 94 -9.31 8.56 -22.14
C LYS A 94 -10.04 7.53 -23.00
N TYR A 95 -10.42 6.38 -22.44
CA TYR A 95 -11.18 5.35 -23.16
C TYR A 95 -12.59 5.85 -23.57
N GLN A 96 -13.26 6.61 -22.71
CA GLN A 96 -14.56 7.22 -23.05
C GLN A 96 -14.45 8.24 -24.19
N LEU A 97 -13.38 9.05 -24.21
CA LEU A 97 -13.15 10.03 -25.27
C LEU A 97 -12.86 9.35 -26.62
N ILE A 98 -11.99 8.34 -26.67
CA ILE A 98 -11.71 7.65 -27.95
C ILE A 98 -12.95 6.95 -28.54
N HIS A 99 -13.87 6.45 -27.72
CA HIS A 99 -15.14 5.90 -28.20
C HIS A 99 -16.11 6.96 -28.75
N GLN A 100 -15.97 8.24 -28.41
CA GLN A 100 -16.78 9.33 -28.99
C GLN A 100 -16.28 9.80 -30.36
N PHE A 101 -15.05 9.44 -30.75
CA PHE A 101 -14.45 9.86 -32.03
C PHE A 101 -14.38 8.73 -33.08
N THR A 102 -14.96 7.56 -32.80
CA THR A 102 -14.88 6.38 -33.67
C THR A 102 -16.26 5.87 -34.14
N THR A 103 -17.27 6.74 -34.22
CA THR A 103 -18.60 6.45 -34.82
C THR A 103 -19.02 7.63 -35.67
#